data_AF-A0A6M0FA35-F1
#
_entry.id   AF-A0A6M0FA35-F1
#
_cell.length_a   1.000
_cell.length_b   1.000
_cell.length_c   1.000
_cell.angle_alpha   90.00
_cell.angle_beta   90.00
_cell.angle_gamma   90.00
#
_symmetry.space_group_name_H-M   'P 1'
#
loop_
_entity.id
_entity.type
_entity.pdbx_description
1 polymer ?
#
loop_
_entity_poly.entity_id
_entity_poly.type
_entity_poly.pdbx_seq_one_letter_code
_entity_poly.pdbx_strand_id
1 'polypeptide(L)'
;MEKSAPPAARSPRRKDGARKLSHRFELVKAEYPEATVELWAMDEHRLGLKPIFRRVWTPVGVQATAEVNWRNQVVLALWSKYIPSQEQTNWWLRPLVNIIVFNQVLADECWTFW
;
A
#
# COMPACT_ATOMS: atom_id res chain seq x y z
N MET A 1 -5.45 -18.81 46.57
CA MET A 1 -4.42 -18.18 45.72
C MET A 1 -4.39 -18.92 44.39
N GLU A 2 -5.17 -18.48 43.41
CA GLU A 2 -5.23 -19.11 42.10
C GLU A 2 -4.43 -18.23 41.12
N LYS A 3 -3.33 -18.78 40.58
CA LYS A 3 -2.46 -18.07 39.65
C LYS A 3 -3.09 -18.15 38.26
N SER A 4 -3.58 -17.02 37.74
CA SER A 4 -4.06 -16.90 36.36
C SER A 4 -2.91 -17.03 35.36
N ALA A 5 -3.11 -17.83 34.30
CA ALA A 5 -2.12 -18.08 33.25
C ALA A 5 -1.77 -16.80 32.44
N PRO A 6 -0.52 -16.66 31.95
CA PRO A 6 -0.09 -15.49 31.19
C PRO A 6 -0.69 -15.48 29.77
N PRO A 7 -0.89 -14.30 29.16
CA PRO A 7 -1.50 -14.19 27.83
C PRO A 7 -0.60 -14.80 26.75
N ALA A 8 -1.22 -15.48 25.78
CA ALA A 8 -0.53 -16.18 24.70
C ALA A 8 0.39 -15.24 23.89
N ALA A 9 1.65 -15.66 23.71
CA ALA A 9 2.62 -14.92 22.91
C ALA A 9 2.18 -14.81 21.44
N ARG A 10 2.24 -13.61 20.87
CA ARG A 10 1.99 -13.37 19.44
C ARG A 10 2.94 -14.23 18.60
N SER A 11 2.38 -14.96 17.63
CA SER A 11 3.15 -15.76 16.68
C SER A 11 4.17 -14.90 15.91
N PRO A 12 5.37 -15.41 15.58
CA PRO A 12 6.36 -14.65 14.85
C PRO A 12 5.84 -14.28 13.45
N ARG A 13 6.11 -13.03 13.03
CA ARG A 13 5.81 -12.56 11.67
C ARG A 13 6.62 -13.37 10.66
N ARG A 14 5.95 -14.19 9.83
CA ARG A 14 6.61 -15.00 8.78
C ARG A 14 7.43 -14.10 7.85
N LYS A 15 8.75 -14.33 7.77
CA LYS A 15 9.69 -13.63 6.88
C LYS A 15 9.92 -14.35 5.54
N ASP A 16 9.09 -15.33 5.21
CA ASP A 16 9.39 -16.30 4.14
C ASP A 16 9.25 -15.71 2.73
N GLY A 17 8.50 -14.61 2.57
CA GLY A 17 8.30 -13.95 1.28
C GLY A 17 9.56 -13.24 0.74
N ALA A 18 10.32 -12.56 1.60
CA ALA A 18 11.48 -11.78 1.18
C ALA A 18 12.61 -12.66 0.61
N ARG A 19 12.83 -13.84 1.21
CA ARG A 19 13.83 -14.82 0.74
C ARG A 19 13.51 -15.39 -0.64
N LYS A 20 12.22 -15.50 -0.98
CA LYS A 20 11.78 -16.01 -2.30
C LYS A 20 12.03 -15.00 -3.41
N LEU A 21 11.83 -13.71 -3.13
CA LEU A 21 12.05 -12.63 -4.10
C LEU A 21 13.53 -12.45 -4.44
N SER A 22 14.40 -12.43 -3.43
CA SER A 22 15.84 -12.29 -3.64
C SER A 22 16.41 -13.44 -4.47
N HIS A 23 16.00 -14.68 -4.18
CA HIS A 23 16.44 -15.83 -4.97
C HIS A 23 15.99 -15.74 -6.43
N ARG A 24 14.75 -15.30 -6.69
CA ARG A 24 14.24 -15.15 -8.06
C ARG A 24 14.97 -14.04 -8.82
N PHE A 25 15.33 -12.94 -8.15
CA PHE A 25 16.10 -11.86 -8.74
C PHE A 25 17.49 -12.33 -9.20
N GLU A 26 18.21 -13.08 -8.37
CA GLU A 26 19.53 -13.62 -8.74
C GLU A 26 19.44 -14.59 -9.92
N LEU A 27 18.40 -15.43 -9.99
CA LEU A 27 18.19 -16.32 -11.13
C LEU A 27 18.00 -15.55 -12.44
N VAL A 28 17.18 -14.49 -12.43
CA VAL A 28 16.93 -13.66 -13.62
C VAL A 28 18.20 -12.93 -14.05
N LYS A 29 18.98 -12.43 -13.09
CA LYS A 29 20.26 -11.77 -13.36
C LYS A 29 21.29 -12.75 -13.97
N ALA A 30 21.29 -14.01 -13.53
CA ALA A 30 22.14 -15.04 -14.10
C ALA A 30 21.69 -15.49 -15.50
N GLU A 31 20.38 -15.48 -15.77
CA GLU A 31 19.80 -15.83 -17.07
C GLU A 31 20.05 -14.76 -18.14
N TYR A 32 20.10 -13.48 -17.73
CA TYR A 32 20.33 -12.34 -18.62
C TYR A 32 21.50 -11.45 -18.14
N PRO A 33 22.75 -11.91 -18.26
CA PRO A 33 23.92 -11.19 -17.74
C PRO A 33 24.21 -9.87 -18.48
N GLU A 34 23.84 -9.77 -19.76
CA GLU A 34 24.02 -8.56 -20.58
C GLU A 34 22.90 -7.53 -20.38
N ALA A 35 21.82 -7.89 -19.67
CA ALA A 35 20.69 -7.01 -19.43
C ALA A 35 20.77 -6.35 -18.05
N THR A 36 20.42 -5.07 -17.97
CA THR A 36 20.24 -4.40 -16.68
C THR A 36 18.95 -4.90 -16.03
N VAL A 37 19.07 -5.73 -15.00
CA VAL A 37 17.94 -6.25 -14.22
C VAL A 37 17.67 -5.35 -13.02
N GLU A 38 16.47 -4.80 -12.94
CA GLU A 38 16.05 -3.92 -11.85
C GLU A 38 14.84 -4.50 -11.08
N LEU A 39 14.88 -4.36 -9.76
CA LEU A 39 13.76 -4.69 -8.88
C LEU A 39 13.07 -3.42 -8.43
N TRP A 40 11.79 -3.29 -8.78
CA TRP A 40 10.92 -2.22 -8.34
C TRP A 40 9.69 -2.80 -7.65
N ALA A 41 9.05 -2.00 -6.82
CA ALA A 41 7.81 -2.33 -6.14
C ALA A 41 6.80 -1.22 -6.37
N MET A 42 5.53 -1.61 -6.41
CA MET A 42 4.40 -0.69 -6.40
C MET A 42 3.44 -1.06 -5.29
N ASP A 43 2.79 -0.05 -4.73
CA ASP A 43 1.71 -0.23 -3.78
C ASP A 43 0.59 0.77 -4.07
N GLU A 44 -0.63 0.42 -3.69
CA GLU A 44 -1.82 1.26 -3.80
C GLU A 44 -2.15 1.83 -2.40
N HIS A 45 -2.08 3.15 -2.26
CA HIS A 45 -2.54 3.82 -1.05
C HIS A 45 -3.82 4.60 -1.29
N ARG A 46 -4.85 4.32 -0.48
CA ARG A 46 -6.12 5.06 -0.52
C ARG A 46 -5.98 6.38 0.22
N LEU A 47 -5.90 7.46 -0.54
CA LEU A 47 -5.99 8.82 -0.05
C LEU A 47 -7.46 9.23 -0.04
N GLY A 48 -8.02 9.42 1.14
CA GLY A 48 -9.36 9.96 1.33
C GLY A 48 -9.45 10.59 2.72
N LEU A 49 -10.33 11.58 2.88
CA LEU A 49 -10.72 12.05 4.21
C LEU A 49 -11.38 10.87 4.93
N LYS A 50 -10.59 10.11 5.69
CA LYS A 50 -11.14 9.40 6.85
C LYS A 50 -12.02 10.42 7.58
N PRO A 51 -13.22 10.04 8.05
CA PRO A 51 -14.00 10.94 8.88
C PRO A 51 -13.06 11.42 9.98
N ILE A 52 -12.70 12.70 9.95
CA ILE A 52 -11.95 13.30 11.04
C ILE A 52 -12.86 13.08 12.24
N PHE A 53 -12.39 12.36 13.26
CA PHE A 53 -13.15 12.21 14.49
C PHE A 53 -13.29 13.60 15.10
N ARG A 54 -14.45 14.22 14.92
CA ARG A 54 -14.76 15.53 15.49
C ARG A 54 -15.40 15.31 16.85
N ARG A 55 -15.04 16.13 17.82
CA ARG A 55 -15.67 16.11 19.14
C ARG A 55 -17.10 16.63 18.97
N VAL A 56 -18.09 15.80 19.31
CA VAL A 56 -19.50 16.17 19.33
C VAL A 56 -19.89 16.42 20.78
N TRP A 57 -20.45 17.60 21.07
CA TRP A 57 -20.98 17.92 22.39
C TRP A 57 -22.46 17.57 22.43
N THR A 58 -22.90 16.87 23.49
CA THR A 58 -24.31 16.58 23.74
C THR A 58 -24.68 16.89 25.19
N PRO A 59 -25.96 17.15 25.47
CA PRO A 59 -26.46 17.23 26.84
C PRO A 59 -26.18 15.94 27.61
N VAL A 60 -26.00 16.08 28.93
CA VAL A 60 -25.83 14.94 29.83
C VAL A 60 -27.05 14.02 29.74
N GLY A 61 -26.81 12.72 29.50
CA GLY A 61 -27.87 11.71 29.31
C GLY A 61 -28.33 11.53 27.86
N VAL A 62 -27.81 12.30 26.90
CA VAL A 62 -28.16 12.17 25.48
C VAL A 62 -27.00 11.53 24.70
N GLN A 63 -27.30 10.45 23.97
CA GLN A 63 -26.33 9.76 23.13
C GLN A 63 -25.90 10.63 21.94
N ALA A 64 -24.59 10.89 21.84
CA ALA A 64 -24.01 11.56 20.69
C ALA A 64 -24.16 10.72 19.41
N THR A 65 -24.78 11.32 18.40
CA THR A 65 -24.86 10.75 17.06
C THR A 65 -23.89 11.52 16.17
N ALA A 66 -22.84 10.83 15.71
CA ALA A 66 -21.95 11.37 14.71
C ALA A 66 -22.48 10.99 13.33
N GLU A 67 -22.82 11.98 12.50
CA GLU A 67 -23.10 11.72 11.09
C GLU A 67 -21.80 11.35 10.37
N VAL A 68 -21.63 10.05 10.13
CA VAL A 68 -20.50 9.53 9.38
C VAL A 68 -20.93 9.31 7.93
N ASN A 69 -20.60 10.28 7.07
CA ASN A 69 -20.71 10.07 5.63
C ASN A 69 -19.46 9.35 5.11
N TRP A 70 -19.52 8.02 5.05
CA TRP A 70 -18.45 7.18 4.50
C TRP A 70 -18.24 7.39 2.98
N ARG A 71 -19.14 8.09 2.28
CA ARG A 71 -19.12 8.30 0.83
C ARG A 71 -18.32 9.53 0.39
N ASN A 72 -17.85 10.36 1.32
CA ASN A 72 -16.90 11.46 1.02
C ASN A 72 -15.46 10.95 0.82
N GLN A 73 -15.29 9.65 0.60
CA GLN A 73 -14.04 9.06 0.15
C GLN A 73 -13.86 9.41 -1.32
N VAL A 74 -13.18 10.53 -1.58
CA VAL A 74 -12.38 10.58 -2.81
C VAL A 74 -11.44 9.38 -2.68
N VAL A 75 -11.70 8.29 -3.41
CA VAL A 75 -10.81 7.13 -3.41
C VAL A 75 -9.71 7.48 -4.39
N LEU A 76 -8.71 8.22 -3.93
CA LEU A 76 -7.53 8.45 -4.73
C LEU A 76 -6.58 7.31 -4.45
N ALA A 77 -6.40 6.43 -5.42
CA ALA A 77 -5.35 5.43 -5.41
C ALA A 77 -4.04 6.14 -5.76
N LEU A 78 -3.18 6.31 -4.77
CA LEU A 78 -1.79 6.66 -4.95
C LEU A 78 -1.03 5.40 -5.29
N TRP A 79 -0.52 5.33 -6.51
CA TRP A 79 0.43 4.30 -6.91
C TRP A 79 1.81 4.89 -6.74
N SER A 80 2.75 4.20 -6.08
CA SER A 80 4.14 4.68 -5.97
C SER A 80 5.10 3.61 -6.43
N LYS A 81 5.97 3.93 -7.40
CA LYS A 81 7.06 3.06 -7.84
C LYS A 81 8.39 3.63 -7.36
N TYR A 82 9.23 2.80 -6.74
CA TYR A 82 10.62 3.17 -6.47
C TYR A 82 11.55 2.47 -7.47
N ILE A 83 12.33 3.25 -8.21
CA ILE A 83 13.37 2.77 -9.12
C ILE A 83 14.73 3.10 -8.49
N PRO A 84 15.46 2.12 -7.94
CA PRO A 84 16.72 2.38 -7.24
C PRO A 84 17.79 3.03 -8.12
N SER A 85 17.87 2.67 -9.40
CA SER A 85 18.89 3.17 -10.33
C SER A 85 18.72 4.65 -10.71
N GLN A 86 17.50 5.17 -10.59
CA GLN A 86 17.14 6.52 -10.99
C GLN A 86 16.87 7.44 -9.79
N GLU A 87 16.90 6.91 -8.57
CA GLU A 87 16.49 7.57 -7.32
C GLU A 87 15.12 8.29 -7.42
N GLN A 88 14.27 7.85 -8.34
CA GLN A 88 13.00 8.50 -8.66
C GLN A 88 11.81 7.70 -8.13
N THR A 89 10.81 8.44 -7.65
CA THR A 89 9.51 7.89 -7.25
C THR A 89 8.42 8.48 -8.12
N ASN A 90 7.83 7.64 -8.98
CA ASN A 90 6.68 8.04 -9.79
C ASN A 90 5.40 7.79 -9.01
N TRP A 91 4.45 8.71 -9.14
CA TRP A 91 3.17 8.58 -8.49
C TRP A 91 1.98 9.05 -9.34
N TRP A 92 0.86 8.34 -9.19
CA TRP A 92 -0.38 8.63 -9.90
C TRP A 92 -1.51 8.85 -8.91
N LEU A 93 -2.41 9.77 -9.26
CA LEU A 93 -3.61 10.05 -8.50
C LEU A 93 -4.83 9.62 -9.32
N ARG A 94 -5.40 8.45 -9.03
CA ARG A 94 -6.53 7.89 -9.81
C ARG A 94 -7.78 7.76 -8.94
N PRO A 95 -8.98 8.13 -9.43
CA PRO A 95 -10.22 8.09 -8.64
C PRO A 95 -10.77 6.66 -8.41
N LEU A 96 -10.23 5.68 -9.12
CA LEU A 96 -10.68 4.28 -9.10
C LEU A 96 -9.49 3.37 -9.36
N VAL A 97 -9.56 2.15 -8.82
CA VAL A 97 -8.67 1.05 -9.20
C VAL A 97 -9.48 -0.02 -9.92
N ASN A 98 -9.16 -0.20 -11.20
CA ASN A 98 -9.64 -1.31 -12.00
C ASN A 98 -8.56 -1.68 -13.03
N ILE A 99 -8.72 -2.83 -13.70
CA ILE A 99 -7.71 -3.34 -14.64
C ILE A 99 -7.44 -2.40 -15.81
N ILE A 100 -8.46 -1.65 -16.27
CA ILE A 100 -8.32 -0.69 -17.36
C ILE A 100 -7.43 0.48 -16.93
N VAL A 101 -7.70 1.05 -15.75
CA VAL A 101 -6.91 2.14 -15.17
C VAL A 101 -5.49 1.67 -14.85
N PHE A 102 -5.33 0.45 -14.33
CA PHE A 102 -4.01 -0.10 -14.03
C PHE A 102 -3.16 -0.29 -15.29
N ASN A 103 -3.75 -0.80 -16.37
CA ASN A 103 -3.05 -0.92 -17.65
C ASN A 103 -2.64 0.44 -18.23
N GLN A 104 -3.42 1.50 -17.98
CA GLN A 104 -3.03 2.86 -18.37
C GLN A 104 -1.82 3.36 -17.58
N VAL A 105 -1.77 3.10 -16.27
CA VAL A 105 -0.61 3.44 -15.42
C VAL A 105 0.64 2.72 -15.92
N LEU A 106 0.54 1.41 -16.19
CA LEU A 106 1.65 0.64 -16.75
C LEU A 106 2.07 1.11 -18.15
N ALA A 107 1.12 1.56 -18.97
CA ALA A 107 1.42 2.09 -20.29
C ALA A 107 2.13 3.44 -20.21
N ASP A 108 1.68 4.36 -19.35
CA ASP A 108 2.31 5.67 -19.11
C ASP A 108 3.78 5.49 -18.69
N GLU A 109 4.09 4.47 -17.89
CA GLU A 109 5.46 4.13 -17.52
C GLU A 109 6.35 3.74 -18.69
N CYS A 110 5.81 3.09 -19.72
CA CYS A 110 6.58 2.60 -20.85
C CYS A 110 7.15 3.74 -21.72
N TRP A 111 6.63 4.97 -21.58
CA TRP A 111 7.07 6.15 -22.33
C TRP A 111 8.17 6.95 -21.62
N THR A 112 8.49 6.64 -20.35
CA THR A 112 9.51 7.39 -19.57
C THR A 112 10.90 6.74 -19.61
N PHE A 113 11.07 5.64 -20.34
CA PHE A 113 12.32 4.90 -20.49
C PHE A 113 12.83 4.93 -21.94
N TRP A 114 13.19 6.12 -22.43
CA TRP A 114 14.08 6.32 -23.59
C TRP A 114 14.90 7.58 -23.38
#